data_AF-A0AAJ0UEV4-F1
#
_entry.id   AF-A0AAJ0UEV4-F1
#
_cell.length_a   1.000
_cell.length_b   1.000
_cell.length_c   1.000
_cell.angle_alpha   90.00
_cell.angle_beta   90.00
_cell.angle_gamma   90.00
#
_symmetry.space_group_name_H-M   'P 1'
#
loop_
_entity.id
_entity.type
_entity.pdbx_description
1 polymer ?
#
loop_
_entity_poly.entity_id
_entity_poly.type
_entity_poly.pdbx_seq_one_letter_code
_entity_poly.pdbx_strand_id
1 'polypeptide(L)'
;MQTQAKVLACVDQSHFADFVTDAAAWAARQMDAPLELLHILDREKEVALGKDHSGAIGVNAQQNLLTELADRDESQSKANRERGREFLNALRERALTLGVAAPDVRQRYGDLEETLVGAEDQVRLFVLGRRGESAETTQRDLGRNVERMVRSLSKPILAVTDQFTEPKRVLIAFDGGSMTRRGVEMVAASPLFRGLPVHVLMSGKPRRDSEKQLDWARSTLEETGFEVSLALIHGDTERVIAQYVHE
;
A
#
# COMPACT_ATOMS: atom_id res chain seq x y z
N MET A 1 27.22 1.64 6.18
CA MET A 1 26.11 2.60 6.38
C MET A 1 24.86 1.79 6.56
N GLN A 2 24.22 1.83 7.73
CA GLN A 2 22.90 1.22 7.90
C GLN A 2 21.91 2.12 7.16
N THR A 3 21.42 1.68 6.01
CA THR A 3 20.32 2.37 5.32
C THR A 3 19.10 2.27 6.23
N GLN A 4 18.61 3.40 6.72
CA GLN A 4 17.42 3.45 7.56
C GLN A 4 16.23 2.92 6.76
N ALA A 5 15.50 1.95 7.30
CA ALA A 5 14.37 1.35 6.60
C ALA A 5 13.26 2.39 6.36
N LYS A 6 12.82 2.52 5.12
CA LYS A 6 11.93 3.59 4.65
C LYS A 6 10.46 3.17 4.57
N VAL A 7 9.57 4.15 4.55
CA VAL A 7 8.17 3.98 4.13
C VAL A 7 8.13 4.12 2.61
N LEU A 8 7.62 3.10 1.92
CA LEU A 8 7.48 3.12 0.46
C LEU A 8 6.00 3.18 0.09
N ALA A 9 5.58 4.29 -0.50
CA ALA A 9 4.22 4.47 -0.98
C ALA A 9 4.15 4.21 -2.48
N CYS A 10 3.29 3.30 -2.92
CA CYS A 10 3.08 3.05 -4.35
C CYS A 10 1.87 3.83 -4.83
N VAL A 11 2.09 4.67 -5.82
CA VAL A 11 1.11 5.62 -6.34
C VAL A 11 0.91 5.41 -7.83
N ASP A 12 -0.34 5.48 -8.26
CA ASP A 12 -0.75 5.51 -9.65
C ASP A 12 -1.47 6.83 -9.94
N GLN A 13 -1.75 7.13 -11.21
CA GLN A 13 -2.39 8.41 -11.59
C GLN A 13 -3.89 8.45 -11.24
N SER A 14 -4.32 7.73 -10.21
CA SER A 14 -5.69 7.76 -9.69
C SER A 14 -5.85 8.82 -8.60
N HIS A 15 -7.11 9.18 -8.32
CA HIS A 15 -7.44 10.12 -7.25
C HIS A 15 -7.06 9.60 -5.84
N PHE A 16 -6.81 8.30 -5.69
CA PHE A 16 -6.38 7.71 -4.42
C PHE A 16 -4.93 8.04 -4.06
N ALA A 17 -4.12 8.49 -5.02
CA ALA A 17 -2.70 8.79 -4.79
C ALA A 17 -2.47 9.87 -3.72
N ASP A 18 -3.36 10.86 -3.64
CA ASP A 18 -3.34 11.88 -2.60
C ASP A 18 -3.51 11.25 -1.22
N PHE A 19 -4.49 10.37 -1.06
CA PHE A 19 -4.76 9.70 0.23
C PHE A 19 -3.64 8.73 0.62
N VAL A 20 -3.07 8.03 -0.36
CA VAL A 20 -1.88 7.19 -0.16
C VAL A 20 -0.70 8.03 0.32
N THR A 21 -0.50 9.19 -0.29
CA THR A 21 0.56 10.14 0.10
C THR A 21 0.33 10.68 1.51
N ASP A 22 -0.90 11.05 1.86
CA ASP A 22 -1.26 11.54 3.20
C ASP A 22 -0.99 10.49 4.28
N ALA A 23 -1.43 9.25 4.02
CA ALA A 23 -1.22 8.13 4.92
C ALA A 23 0.26 7.80 5.09
N ALA A 24 1.01 7.80 4.00
CA ALA A 24 2.43 7.52 4.02
C ALA A 24 3.22 8.64 4.72
N ALA A 25 2.85 9.90 4.53
CA ALA A 25 3.42 11.03 5.24
C ALA A 25 3.18 10.94 6.75
N TRP A 26 1.95 10.65 7.17
CA TRP A 26 1.62 10.41 8.58
C TRP A 26 2.46 9.27 9.17
N ALA A 27 2.51 8.13 8.48
CA ALA A 27 3.25 6.96 8.95
C ALA A 27 4.76 7.23 9.03
N ALA A 28 5.34 7.91 8.04
CA ALA A 28 6.74 8.29 8.01
C ALA A 28 7.09 9.22 9.18
N ARG A 29 6.24 10.22 9.49
CA ARG A 29 6.44 11.12 10.64
C ARG A 29 6.35 10.38 11.97
N GLN A 30 5.33 9.55 12.18
CA GLN A 30 5.18 8.78 13.42
C GLN A 30 6.37 7.86 13.68
N MET A 31 6.99 7.37 12.61
CA MET A 31 8.09 6.44 12.68
C MET A 31 9.48 7.06 12.58
N ASP A 32 9.56 8.38 12.41
CA ASP A 32 10.78 9.11 12.07
C ASP A 32 11.59 8.40 10.96
N ALA A 33 10.90 8.06 9.87
CA ALA A 33 11.44 7.25 8.78
C ALA A 33 11.44 8.01 7.45
N PRO A 34 12.41 7.76 6.55
CA PRO A 34 12.38 8.31 5.20
C PRO A 34 11.11 7.88 4.45
N LEU A 35 10.57 8.76 3.62
CA LEU A 35 9.45 8.47 2.73
C LEU A 35 9.94 8.42 1.29
N GLU A 36 9.56 7.38 0.55
CA GLU A 36 9.76 7.28 -0.89
C GLU A 36 8.40 7.07 -1.58
N LEU A 37 8.10 7.90 -2.57
CA LEU A 37 6.94 7.78 -3.44
C LEU A 37 7.36 7.08 -4.73
N LEU A 38 6.74 5.94 -5.04
CA LEU A 38 7.06 5.12 -6.20
C LEU A 38 5.89 5.11 -7.19
N HIS A 39 6.15 5.57 -8.42
CA HIS A 39 5.24 5.41 -9.55
C HIS A 39 5.81 4.41 -10.56
N ILE A 40 5.02 3.40 -10.92
CA ILE A 40 5.43 2.37 -11.87
C ILE A 40 4.71 2.57 -13.19
N LEU A 41 5.49 2.61 -14.27
CA LEU A 41 5.01 2.66 -15.63
C LEU A 41 4.88 1.23 -16.17
N ASP A 42 3.65 0.81 -16.41
CA ASP A 42 3.31 -0.50 -16.95
C ASP A 42 3.51 -0.54 -18.48
N ARG A 43 4.40 -1.42 -18.92
CA ARG A 43 4.78 -1.57 -20.33
C ARG A 43 3.72 -2.33 -21.13
N GLU A 44 2.87 -3.14 -20.49
CA GLU A 44 1.90 -3.99 -21.19
C GLU A 44 0.68 -3.19 -21.68
N LYS A 45 0.31 -2.11 -20.98
CA LYS A 45 -0.76 -1.19 -21.42
C LYS A 45 -0.39 -0.43 -22.71
N GLU A 46 0.89 -0.19 -22.95
CA GLU A 46 1.37 0.56 -24.13
C GLU A 46 1.25 -0.26 -25.43
N VAL A 47 1.41 -1.59 -25.38
CA VAL A 47 1.44 -2.44 -26.60
C VAL A 47 0.03 -2.83 -27.09
N ALA A 48 -0.99 -2.79 -26.24
CA ALA A 48 -2.32 -3.35 -26.52
C ALA A 48 -3.20 -2.54 -27.51
N LEU A 49 -2.75 -1.39 -28.03
CA LEU A 49 -3.52 -0.52 -28.93
C LEU A 49 -3.19 -0.69 -30.43
N GLY A 50 -2.34 -1.65 -30.80
CA GLY A 50 -2.03 -1.94 -32.19
C GLY A 50 -3.19 -2.61 -32.93
N LYS A 51 -4.01 -1.85 -33.65
CA LYS A 51 -4.96 -2.40 -34.64
C LYS A 51 -4.18 -3.18 -35.70
N ASP A 52 -4.55 -4.45 -35.86
CA ASP A 52 -4.01 -5.31 -36.91
C ASP A 52 -4.37 -4.73 -38.29
N HIS A 53 -3.34 -4.28 -39.01
CA HIS A 53 -3.43 -3.74 -40.37
C HIS A 53 -2.67 -4.65 -41.37
N SER A 54 -2.52 -5.94 -41.08
CA SER A 54 -1.93 -6.90 -42.01
C SER A 54 -2.86 -7.11 -43.22
N GLY A 55 -2.68 -6.30 -44.26
CA GLY A 55 -3.52 -6.39 -45.46
C GLY A 55 -3.16 -5.50 -46.64
N ALA A 56 -2.16 -4.60 -46.55
CA ALA A 56 -1.74 -3.77 -47.68
C ALA A 56 -0.39 -4.24 -48.23
N ILE A 57 -0.45 -4.94 -49.37
CA ILE A 57 0.66 -5.46 -50.16
C ILE A 57 1.51 -4.30 -50.69
N GLY A 58 2.69 -4.09 -50.11
CA GLY A 58 3.71 -3.17 -50.62
C GLY A 58 5.09 -3.58 -50.11
N VAL A 59 6.06 -3.69 -51.01
CA VAL A 59 7.49 -3.85 -50.65
C VAL A 59 7.85 -2.61 -49.83
N ASN A 60 8.15 -2.76 -48.54
CA ASN A 60 8.35 -1.73 -47.49
C ASN A 60 7.15 -1.37 -46.60
N ALA A 61 5.94 -1.87 -46.84
CA ALA A 61 4.78 -1.57 -45.98
C ALA A 61 4.99 -2.07 -44.54
N GLN A 62 5.59 -3.25 -44.36
CA GLN A 62 5.95 -3.79 -43.06
C GLN A 62 7.04 -2.96 -42.36
N GLN A 63 8.07 -2.54 -43.09
CA GLN A 63 9.17 -1.76 -42.53
C GLN A 63 8.69 -0.36 -42.10
N ASN A 64 7.86 0.27 -42.92
CA ASN A 64 7.25 1.56 -42.60
C ASN A 64 6.30 1.45 -41.40
N LEU A 65 5.48 0.40 -41.34
CA LEU A 65 4.61 0.15 -40.19
C LEU A 65 5.42 -0.09 -38.90
N LEU A 66 6.49 -0.89 -38.96
CA LEU A 66 7.38 -1.11 -37.81
C LEU A 66 8.04 0.19 -37.35
N THR A 67 8.45 1.05 -38.28
CA THR A 67 9.04 2.37 -37.97
C THR A 67 8.00 3.30 -37.35
N GLU A 68 6.79 3.38 -37.92
CA GLU A 68 5.70 4.18 -37.35
C GLU A 68 5.27 3.70 -35.96
N LEU A 69 5.24 2.39 -35.72
CA LEU A 69 4.96 1.82 -34.41
C LEU A 69 6.08 2.16 -33.42
N ALA A 70 7.35 2.02 -33.81
CA ALA A 70 8.48 2.37 -32.96
C ALA A 70 8.50 3.87 -32.59
N ASP A 71 8.25 4.76 -33.55
CA ASP A 71 8.19 6.20 -33.32
C ASP A 71 7.00 6.59 -32.40
N ARG A 72 5.86 5.92 -32.56
CA ARG A 72 4.70 6.09 -31.68
C ARG A 72 4.98 5.61 -30.27
N ASP A 73 5.56 4.43 -30.11
CA ASP A 73 5.93 3.87 -28.80
C ASP A 73 6.93 4.79 -28.09
N GLU A 74 7.93 5.32 -28.81
CA GLU A 74 8.90 6.26 -28.25
C GLU A 74 8.23 7.56 -27.80
N SER A 75 7.35 8.12 -28.63
CA SER A 75 6.63 9.36 -28.33
C SER A 75 5.69 9.19 -27.13
N GLN A 76 4.96 8.06 -27.07
CA GLN A 76 4.09 7.73 -25.94
C GLN A 76 4.88 7.51 -24.66
N SER A 77 5.98 6.74 -24.72
CA SER A 77 6.86 6.50 -23.58
C SER A 77 7.41 7.80 -23.00
N LYS A 78 7.85 8.74 -23.86
CA LYS A 78 8.32 10.06 -23.43
C LYS A 78 7.21 10.86 -22.76
N ALA A 79 6.01 10.90 -23.34
CA ALA A 79 4.88 11.62 -22.78
C ALA A 79 4.43 11.04 -21.43
N ASN A 80 4.35 9.71 -21.30
CA ASN A 80 3.98 9.02 -20.07
C ASN A 80 5.03 9.25 -18.97
N ARG A 81 6.31 9.25 -19.33
CA ARG A 81 7.40 9.57 -18.41
C ARG A 81 7.26 10.99 -17.86
N GLU A 82 7.05 11.98 -18.73
CA GLU A 82 6.92 13.37 -18.33
C GLU A 82 5.71 13.59 -17.42
N ARG A 83 4.54 13.04 -17.79
CA ARG A 83 3.33 13.08 -16.96
C ARG A 83 3.56 12.46 -15.58
N GLY A 84 4.20 11.29 -15.53
CA GLY A 84 4.51 10.63 -14.26
C GLY A 84 5.50 11.43 -13.40
N ARG A 85 6.41 12.19 -14.01
CA ARG A 85 7.32 13.10 -13.30
C ARG A 85 6.58 14.28 -12.69
N GLU A 86 5.73 14.95 -13.46
CA GLU A 86 4.89 16.06 -12.97
C GLU A 86 3.97 15.58 -11.83
N PHE A 87 3.35 14.42 -12.00
CA PHE A 87 2.53 13.76 -11.00
C PHE A 87 3.29 13.48 -9.69
N LEU A 88 4.45 12.82 -9.77
CA LEU A 88 5.27 12.56 -8.57
C LEU A 88 5.74 13.85 -7.89
N ASN A 89 6.07 14.89 -8.66
CA ASN A 89 6.45 16.19 -8.09
C ASN A 89 5.29 16.81 -7.31
N ALA A 90 4.06 16.74 -7.81
CA ALA A 90 2.90 17.25 -7.08
C ALA A 90 2.70 16.52 -5.73
N LEU A 91 2.83 15.19 -5.71
CA LEU A 91 2.76 14.41 -4.47
C LEU A 91 3.93 14.67 -3.52
N ARG A 92 5.13 14.93 -4.07
CA ARG A 92 6.31 15.33 -3.29
C ARG A 92 6.05 16.63 -2.55
N GLU A 93 5.55 17.64 -3.25
CA GLU A 93 5.20 18.93 -2.65
C GLU A 93 4.12 18.77 -1.58
N ARG A 94 3.11 17.92 -1.84
CA ARG A 94 2.11 17.57 -0.83
C ARG A 94 2.74 16.95 0.42
N ALA A 95 3.61 15.95 0.28
CA ALA A 95 4.31 15.34 1.41
C ALA A 95 5.17 16.34 2.20
N LEU A 96 5.82 17.30 1.52
CA LEU A 96 6.54 18.40 2.15
C LEU A 96 5.60 19.29 2.97
N THR A 97 4.43 19.67 2.43
CA THR A 97 3.45 20.49 3.18
C THR A 97 2.90 19.78 4.42
N LEU A 98 2.88 18.44 4.39
CA LEU A 98 2.50 17.60 5.52
C LEU A 98 3.65 17.42 6.54
N GLY A 99 4.80 18.07 6.35
CA GLY A 99 5.90 18.06 7.31
C GLY A 99 6.88 16.88 7.18
N VAL A 100 6.89 16.18 6.04
CA VAL A 100 7.98 15.24 5.72
C VAL A 100 9.18 16.06 5.25
N ALA A 101 10.35 15.91 5.86
CA ALA A 101 11.49 16.79 5.59
C ALA A 101 12.07 16.66 4.17
N ALA A 102 12.21 15.42 3.67
CA ALA A 102 12.81 15.14 2.37
C ALA A 102 12.20 13.88 1.74
N PRO A 103 10.97 13.94 1.21
CA PRO A 103 10.37 12.83 0.47
C PRO A 103 11.17 12.56 -0.81
N ASP A 104 11.59 11.31 -1.00
CA ASP A 104 12.18 10.82 -2.25
C ASP A 104 11.07 10.46 -3.23
N VAL A 105 11.35 10.60 -4.53
CA VAL A 105 10.43 10.22 -5.60
C VAL A 105 11.14 9.34 -6.60
N ARG A 106 10.48 8.26 -7.00
CA ARG A 106 11.04 7.29 -7.93
C ARG A 106 10.01 6.90 -8.97
N GLN A 107 10.42 6.99 -10.22
CA GLN A 107 9.66 6.47 -11.35
C GLN A 107 10.40 5.27 -11.94
N ARG A 108 9.71 4.16 -12.15
CA ARG A 108 10.32 2.93 -12.66
C ARG A 108 9.45 2.26 -13.72
N TYR A 109 10.08 1.71 -14.75
CA TYR A 109 9.41 0.81 -15.69
C TYR A 109 9.50 -0.63 -15.18
N GLY A 110 8.41 -1.38 -15.30
CA GLY A 110 8.39 -2.80 -15.00
C GLY A 110 7.13 -3.25 -14.28
N ASP A 111 7.17 -4.48 -13.77
CA ASP A 111 6.11 -5.04 -12.95
C ASP A 111 6.20 -4.53 -11.51
N LEU A 112 5.03 -4.27 -10.91
CA LEU A 112 4.92 -3.78 -9.54
C LEU A 112 5.42 -4.80 -8.53
N GLU A 113 5.03 -6.06 -8.66
CA GLU A 113 5.41 -7.13 -7.73
C GLU A 113 6.93 -7.29 -7.69
N GLU A 114 7.56 -7.44 -8.84
CA GLU A 114 9.01 -7.60 -8.96
C GLU A 114 9.75 -6.40 -8.34
N THR A 115 9.26 -5.18 -8.59
CA THR A 115 9.86 -3.97 -8.06
C THR A 115 9.77 -3.89 -6.54
N LEU A 116 8.62 -4.23 -5.95
CA LEU A 116 8.42 -4.16 -4.50
C LEU A 116 9.19 -5.26 -3.76
N VAL A 117 9.19 -6.49 -4.28
CA VAL A 117 9.98 -7.60 -3.74
C VAL A 117 11.46 -7.25 -3.77
N GLY A 118 11.96 -6.67 -4.87
CA GLY A 118 13.36 -6.25 -4.96
C GLY A 118 13.76 -5.11 -4.02
N ALA A 119 12.81 -4.33 -3.51
CA ALA A 119 13.05 -3.24 -2.56
C ALA A 119 12.80 -3.62 -1.10
N GLU A 120 12.29 -4.83 -0.85
CA GLU A 120 11.71 -5.24 0.43
C GLU A 120 12.64 -5.07 1.63
N ASP A 121 13.92 -5.43 1.49
CA ASP A 121 14.90 -5.36 2.59
C ASP A 121 15.15 -3.93 3.10
N GLN A 122 14.88 -2.93 2.27
CA GLN A 122 15.07 -1.52 2.61
C GLN A 122 13.78 -0.85 3.09
N VAL A 123 12.65 -1.58 3.11
CA VAL A 123 11.33 -1.05 3.43
C VAL A 123 10.86 -1.59 4.77
N ARG A 124 10.35 -0.70 5.63
CA ARG A 124 9.70 -1.05 6.89
C ARG A 124 8.18 -1.11 6.81
N LEU A 125 7.59 -0.37 5.86
CA LEU A 125 6.15 -0.29 5.64
C LEU A 125 5.89 0.04 4.17
N PHE A 126 5.08 -0.78 3.51
CA PHE A 126 4.51 -0.44 2.20
C PHE A 126 3.17 0.27 2.41
N VAL A 127 2.89 1.30 1.62
CA VAL A 127 1.60 1.99 1.60
C VAL A 127 1.01 1.88 0.21
N LEU A 128 -0.19 1.30 0.11
CA LEU A 128 -0.86 1.00 -1.16
C LEU A 128 -2.30 1.52 -1.12
N GLY A 129 -2.81 2.05 -2.22
CA GLY A 129 -4.25 2.26 -2.37
C GLY A 129 -4.97 0.92 -2.48
N ARG A 130 -6.05 0.71 -1.71
CA ARG A 130 -6.94 -0.46 -1.83
C ARG A 130 -7.45 -0.61 -3.25
N ARG A 131 -7.70 0.53 -3.90
CA ARG A 131 -8.10 0.68 -5.29
C ARG A 131 -7.06 1.56 -5.99
N GLY A 132 -6.89 1.29 -7.27
CA GLY A 132 -6.07 2.09 -8.18
C GLY A 132 -6.79 2.28 -9.50
N GLU A 133 -6.09 2.83 -10.50
CA GLU A 133 -6.60 3.12 -11.85
C GLU A 133 -7.36 1.92 -12.46
N SER A 134 -6.82 0.71 -12.32
CA SER A 134 -7.42 -0.51 -12.88
C SER A 134 -8.63 -1.07 -12.09
N ALA A 135 -8.87 -0.58 -10.87
CA ALA A 135 -9.93 -1.07 -9.98
C ALA A 135 -11.25 -0.31 -10.14
N GLU A 136 -11.23 0.96 -10.58
CA GLU A 136 -12.45 1.75 -10.85
C GLU A 136 -13.36 1.06 -11.88
N THR A 137 -12.77 0.34 -12.85
CA THR A 137 -13.50 -0.35 -13.91
C THR A 137 -14.21 -1.64 -13.47
N THR A 138 -13.86 -2.23 -12.31
CA THR A 138 -14.31 -3.60 -11.96
C THR A 138 -15.16 -3.72 -10.70
N GLN A 139 -15.49 -2.62 -10.01
CA GLN A 139 -16.29 -2.59 -8.77
C GLN A 139 -15.86 -3.61 -7.69
N ARG A 140 -14.62 -4.11 -7.73
CA ARG A 140 -14.11 -5.04 -6.71
C ARG A 140 -13.79 -4.31 -5.41
N ASP A 141 -13.91 -5.04 -4.30
CA ASP A 141 -13.56 -4.52 -2.99
C ASP A 141 -12.05 -4.31 -2.81
N LEU A 142 -11.22 -5.08 -3.52
CA LEU A 142 -9.77 -4.97 -3.49
C LEU A 142 -9.20 -4.99 -4.93
N GLY A 143 -8.24 -4.11 -5.20
CA GLY A 143 -7.51 -4.12 -6.46
C GLY A 143 -6.65 -5.39 -6.60
N ARG A 144 -6.61 -5.98 -7.80
CA ARG A 144 -5.80 -7.18 -8.11
C ARG A 144 -4.33 -7.04 -7.70
N ASN A 145 -3.78 -5.82 -7.82
CA ASN A 145 -2.41 -5.53 -7.43
C ASN A 145 -2.23 -5.66 -5.91
N VAL A 146 -3.15 -5.16 -5.09
CA VAL A 146 -3.05 -5.25 -3.62
C VAL A 146 -3.15 -6.70 -3.15
N GLU A 147 -4.07 -7.50 -3.71
CA GLU A 147 -4.18 -8.93 -3.39
C GLU A 147 -2.88 -9.69 -3.66
N ARG A 148 -2.24 -9.44 -4.80
CA ARG A 148 -0.95 -10.02 -5.15
C ARG A 148 0.13 -9.57 -4.16
N MET A 149 0.21 -8.27 -3.86
CA MET A 149 1.23 -7.71 -2.97
C MET A 149 1.13 -8.26 -1.54
N VAL A 150 -0.10 -8.41 -1.01
CA VAL A 150 -0.32 -8.98 0.34
C VAL A 150 0.18 -10.42 0.43
N ARG A 151 0.22 -11.16 -0.68
CA ARG A 151 0.69 -12.55 -0.71
C ARG A 151 2.20 -12.67 -0.96
N SER A 152 2.80 -11.70 -1.64
CA SER A 152 4.21 -11.77 -2.06
C SER A 152 5.17 -11.08 -1.09
N LEU A 153 4.71 -10.05 -0.36
CA LEU A 153 5.55 -9.29 0.56
C LEU A 153 5.49 -9.86 1.99
N SER A 154 6.65 -9.90 2.64
CA SER A 154 6.84 -10.29 4.05
C SER A 154 6.93 -9.09 5.01
N LYS A 155 6.85 -7.86 4.49
CA LYS A 155 6.78 -6.61 5.27
C LYS A 155 5.33 -6.14 5.47
N PRO A 156 5.08 -5.28 6.47
CA PRO A 156 3.75 -4.74 6.73
C PRO A 156 3.26 -3.87 5.57
N ILE A 157 1.95 -3.94 5.30
CA ILE A 157 1.27 -3.17 4.27
C ILE A 157 0.15 -2.36 4.91
N LEU A 158 0.16 -1.05 4.69
CA LEU A 158 -0.94 -0.14 4.99
C LEU A 158 -1.75 0.06 3.72
N ALA A 159 -2.98 -0.47 3.71
CA ALA A 159 -3.92 -0.30 2.61
C ALA A 159 -4.82 0.91 2.86
N VAL A 160 -4.84 1.88 1.93
CA VAL A 160 -5.62 3.12 2.02
C VAL A 160 -6.89 2.99 1.20
N THR A 161 -8.06 3.10 1.84
CA THR A 161 -9.35 2.72 1.24
C THR A 161 -10.08 3.85 0.54
N ASP A 162 -9.95 5.06 1.06
CA ASP A 162 -10.72 6.25 0.77
C ASP A 162 -9.99 7.47 1.34
N GLN A 163 -10.71 8.54 1.67
CA GLN A 163 -10.12 9.76 2.19
C GLN A 163 -9.37 9.51 3.49
N PHE A 164 -8.07 9.82 3.50
CA PHE A 164 -7.25 9.64 4.68
C PHE A 164 -7.54 10.71 5.74
N THR A 165 -7.77 10.25 6.96
CA THR A 165 -7.76 11.09 8.17
C THR A 165 -6.82 10.43 9.17
N GLU A 166 -6.05 11.24 9.90
CA GLU A 166 -5.14 10.69 10.91
C GLU A 166 -5.92 9.83 11.92
N PRO A 167 -5.47 8.58 12.16
CA PRO A 167 -6.19 7.67 13.03
C PRO A 167 -6.13 8.16 14.47
N LYS A 168 -7.27 8.04 15.17
CA LYS A 168 -7.40 8.38 16.60
C LYS A 168 -7.37 7.17 17.52
N ARG A 169 -7.50 5.98 16.95
CA ARG A 169 -7.54 4.68 17.64
C ARG A 169 -7.14 3.59 16.66
N VAL A 170 -6.66 2.47 17.18
CA VAL A 170 -6.24 1.30 16.39
C VAL A 170 -7.05 0.11 16.83
N LEU A 171 -7.52 -0.71 15.88
CA LEU A 171 -8.16 -1.98 16.16
C LEU A 171 -7.27 -3.11 15.64
N ILE A 172 -6.93 -4.06 16.51
CA ILE A 172 -6.24 -5.29 16.17
C ILE A 172 -7.26 -6.44 16.23
N ALA A 173 -7.57 -7.00 15.08
CA ALA A 173 -8.30 -8.26 15.00
C ALA A 173 -7.36 -9.41 15.39
N PHE A 174 -7.67 -10.09 16.49
CA PHE A 174 -6.79 -11.06 17.13
C PHE A 174 -7.50 -12.38 17.38
N ASP A 175 -6.91 -13.50 16.94
CA ASP A 175 -7.46 -14.85 17.06
C ASP A 175 -6.57 -15.80 17.88
N GLY A 176 -5.46 -15.28 18.43
CA GLY A 176 -4.48 -16.04 19.20
C GLY A 176 -3.54 -16.91 18.38
N GLY A 177 -3.69 -16.95 17.05
CA GLY A 177 -2.81 -17.65 16.12
C GLY A 177 -1.43 -17.01 16.02
N SER A 178 -0.48 -17.73 15.42
CA SER A 178 0.91 -17.25 15.27
C SER A 178 1.00 -15.93 14.50
N MET A 179 0.15 -15.74 13.48
CA MET A 179 0.14 -14.52 12.67
C MET A 179 -0.36 -13.30 13.44
N THR A 180 -1.46 -13.43 14.18
CA THR A 180 -2.02 -12.31 14.95
C THR A 180 -1.13 -11.97 16.16
N ARG A 181 -0.48 -12.97 16.77
CA ARG A 181 0.56 -12.74 17.79
C ARG A 181 1.75 -11.97 17.24
N ARG A 182 2.30 -12.39 16.10
CA ARG A 182 3.37 -11.66 15.41
C ARG A 182 2.93 -10.23 15.07
N GLY A 183 1.67 -10.03 14.69
CA GLY A 183 1.09 -8.71 14.46
C GLY A 183 1.10 -7.82 15.71
N VAL A 184 0.72 -8.37 16.88
CA VAL A 184 0.78 -7.66 18.16
C VAL A 184 2.21 -7.28 18.53
N GLU A 185 3.15 -8.23 18.45
CA GLU A 185 4.58 -7.98 18.72
C GLU A 185 5.15 -6.88 17.81
N MET A 186 4.77 -6.91 16.53
CA MET A 186 5.18 -5.92 15.54
C MET A 186 4.62 -4.53 15.84
N VAL A 187 3.36 -4.44 16.29
CA VAL A 187 2.76 -3.18 16.76
C VAL A 187 3.50 -2.67 18.00
N ALA A 188 3.73 -3.54 18.98
CA ALA A 188 4.46 -3.21 20.20
C ALA A 188 5.89 -2.71 19.92
N ALA A 189 6.57 -3.31 18.94
CA ALA A 189 7.92 -2.92 18.52
C ALA A 189 7.98 -1.67 17.63
N SER A 190 6.85 -1.20 17.10
CA SER A 190 6.79 -0.10 16.14
C SER A 190 6.30 1.20 16.78
N PRO A 191 6.96 2.34 16.51
CA PRO A 191 6.47 3.65 16.95
C PRO A 191 5.20 4.13 16.22
N LEU A 192 4.78 3.46 15.14
CA LEU A 192 3.71 3.91 14.22
C LEU A 192 2.41 4.33 14.93
N PHE A 193 2.04 3.63 16.01
CA PHE A 193 0.77 3.84 16.70
C PHE A 193 0.93 4.48 18.09
N ARG A 194 2.13 4.94 18.45
CA ARG A 194 2.39 5.50 19.79
C ARG A 194 1.46 6.67 20.08
N GLY A 195 0.90 6.68 21.28
CA GLY A 195 -0.07 7.70 21.71
C GLY A 195 -1.49 7.47 21.19
N LEU A 196 -1.75 6.39 20.44
CA LEU A 196 -3.10 5.99 20.05
C LEU A 196 -3.59 4.84 20.94
N PRO A 197 -4.85 4.89 21.43
CA PRO A 197 -5.45 3.76 22.13
C PRO A 197 -5.60 2.58 21.16
N VAL A 198 -5.27 1.38 21.65
CA VAL A 198 -5.31 0.13 20.90
C VAL A 198 -6.42 -0.76 21.44
N HIS A 199 -7.36 -1.10 20.59
CA HIS A 199 -8.41 -2.07 20.86
C HIS A 199 -7.97 -3.42 20.32
N VAL A 200 -7.94 -4.46 21.15
CA VAL A 200 -7.70 -5.84 20.70
C VAL A 200 -9.04 -6.57 20.75
N LEU A 201 -9.53 -6.94 19.57
CA LEU A 201 -10.82 -7.61 19.39
C LEU A 201 -10.60 -9.05 18.95
N MET A 202 -11.15 -9.99 19.74
CA MET A 202 -11.28 -11.37 19.36
C MET A 202 -12.74 -11.69 19.05
N SER A 203 -12.98 -12.30 17.88
CA SER A 203 -14.29 -12.81 17.49
C SER A 203 -14.25 -14.30 17.18
N GLY A 204 -15.36 -14.98 17.47
CA GLY A 204 -15.58 -16.36 17.08
C GLY A 204 -16.20 -17.22 18.17
N LYS A 205 -16.09 -18.54 17.98
CA LYS A 205 -16.62 -19.53 18.93
C LYS A 205 -15.87 -19.43 20.28
N PRO A 206 -16.56 -19.60 21.42
CA PRO A 206 -15.93 -19.60 22.73
C PRO A 206 -14.81 -20.64 22.80
N ARG A 207 -13.58 -20.21 23.10
CA ARG A 207 -12.47 -21.12 23.42
C ARG A 207 -12.04 -20.88 24.86
N ARG A 208 -11.69 -21.95 25.57
CA ARG A 208 -11.24 -21.87 26.97
C ARG A 208 -9.99 -21.00 27.17
N ASP A 209 -9.16 -20.86 26.15
CA ASP A 209 -7.93 -20.07 26.21
C ASP A 209 -8.07 -18.64 25.66
N SER A 210 -9.27 -18.21 25.24
CA SER A 210 -9.48 -16.90 24.60
C SER A 210 -9.05 -15.74 25.50
N GLU A 211 -9.44 -15.79 26.78
CA GLU A 211 -9.09 -14.77 27.78
C GLU A 211 -7.58 -14.71 28.00
N LYS A 212 -6.93 -15.86 28.23
CA LYS A 212 -5.47 -15.93 28.39
C LYS A 212 -4.71 -15.37 27.18
N GLN A 213 -5.23 -15.61 25.97
CA GLN A 213 -4.62 -15.10 24.74
C GLN A 213 -4.80 -13.58 24.61
N LEU A 214 -5.96 -13.05 24.96
CA LEU A 214 -6.20 -11.61 24.97
C LEU A 214 -5.36 -10.90 26.06
N ASP A 215 -5.22 -11.51 27.23
CA ASP A 215 -4.38 -10.98 28.32
C ASP A 215 -2.90 -10.95 27.92
N TRP A 216 -2.43 -11.96 27.18
CA TRP A 216 -1.08 -11.94 26.58
C TRP A 216 -0.91 -10.75 25.62
N ALA A 217 -1.90 -10.51 24.75
CA ALA A 217 -1.84 -9.40 23.78
C ALA A 217 -1.87 -8.04 24.48
N ARG A 218 -2.73 -7.88 25.50
CA ARG A 218 -2.77 -6.73 26.39
C ARG A 218 -1.41 -6.47 27.03
N SER A 219 -0.87 -7.46 27.73
CA SER A 219 0.39 -7.32 28.48
C SER A 219 1.53 -6.90 27.55
N THR A 220 1.64 -7.54 26.38
CA THR A 220 2.68 -7.22 25.38
C THR A 220 2.61 -5.77 24.90
N LEU A 221 1.41 -5.21 24.75
CA LEU A 221 1.18 -3.84 24.30
C LEU A 221 1.33 -2.83 25.45
N GLU A 222 0.77 -3.11 26.63
CA GLU A 222 0.87 -2.25 27.81
C GLU A 222 2.33 -2.10 28.28
N GLU A 223 3.14 -3.16 28.20
CA GLU A 223 4.58 -3.12 28.49
C GLU A 223 5.35 -2.12 27.62
N THR A 224 4.83 -1.81 26.42
CA THR A 224 5.43 -0.84 25.49
C THR A 224 4.77 0.55 25.54
N GLY A 225 3.85 0.75 26.50
CA GLY A 225 3.23 2.04 26.81
C GLY A 225 1.95 2.35 26.04
N PHE A 226 1.31 1.35 25.42
CA PHE A 226 0.00 1.54 24.79
C PHE A 226 -1.14 1.48 25.83
N GLU A 227 -2.17 2.28 25.61
CA GLU A 227 -3.45 2.11 26.31
C GLU A 227 -4.26 1.02 25.57
N VAL A 228 -4.60 -0.07 26.26
CA VAL A 228 -5.21 -1.25 25.62
C VAL A 228 -6.60 -1.55 26.14
N SER A 229 -7.56 -1.64 25.22
CA SER A 229 -8.91 -2.12 25.47
C SER A 229 -9.11 -3.50 24.87
N LEU A 230 -9.65 -4.45 25.65
CA LEU A 230 -9.95 -5.80 25.17
C LEU A 230 -11.44 -5.94 24.87
N ALA A 231 -11.77 -6.60 23.76
CA ALA A 231 -13.12 -7.01 23.43
C ALA A 231 -13.15 -8.47 22.98
N LEU A 232 -14.03 -9.27 23.59
CA LEU A 232 -14.34 -10.62 23.15
C LEU A 232 -15.82 -10.65 22.75
N ILE A 233 -16.08 -10.72 21.45
CA ILE A 233 -17.43 -10.69 20.91
C ILE A 233 -17.70 -11.99 20.15
N HIS A 234 -18.72 -12.72 20.56
CA HIS A 234 -19.10 -13.96 19.87
C HIS A 234 -19.88 -13.64 18.60
N GLY A 235 -19.49 -14.28 17.49
CA GLY A 235 -20.20 -14.12 16.23
C GLY A 235 -19.32 -14.45 15.03
N ASP A 236 -19.84 -14.07 13.87
CA ASP A 236 -19.08 -14.08 12.63
C ASP A 236 -18.02 -12.97 12.65
N THR A 237 -16.77 -13.33 12.39
CA THR A 237 -15.61 -12.42 12.53
C THR A 237 -15.73 -11.19 11.63
N GLU A 238 -16.18 -11.36 10.38
CA GLU A 238 -16.28 -10.26 9.42
C GLU A 238 -17.32 -9.24 9.88
N ARG A 239 -18.51 -9.72 10.26
CA ARG A 239 -19.60 -8.85 10.73
C ARG A 239 -19.25 -8.12 12.02
N VAL A 240 -18.65 -8.83 12.98
CA VAL A 240 -18.29 -8.28 14.29
C VAL A 240 -17.23 -7.19 14.14
N ILE A 241 -16.18 -7.43 13.35
CA ILE A 241 -15.14 -6.42 13.10
C ILE A 241 -15.74 -5.21 12.37
N ALA A 242 -16.54 -5.43 11.34
CA ALA A 242 -17.17 -4.35 10.58
C ALA A 242 -18.05 -3.47 11.47
N GLN A 243 -18.83 -4.05 12.37
CA GLN A 243 -19.65 -3.29 13.33
C GLN A 243 -18.77 -2.52 14.33
N TYR A 244 -17.78 -3.17 14.94
CA TYR A 244 -16.94 -2.57 15.97
C TYR A 244 -16.14 -1.36 15.47
N VAL A 245 -15.74 -1.35 14.20
CA VAL A 245 -15.03 -0.20 13.61
C VAL A 245 -15.90 1.08 13.60
N HIS A 246 -17.23 0.93 13.51
CA HIS A 246 -18.19 2.04 13.47
C HIS A 246 -18.66 2.51 14.86
N GLU A 247 -18.47 1.70 15.90
CA GLU A 247 -18.81 2.02 17.30
C GLU A 247 -17.75 2.92 17.94
#